data_AF-A0A166BZ76-F1
#
_entry.id   AF-A0A166BZ76-F1
#
_cell.length_a   1.000
_cell.length_b   1.000
_cell.length_c   1.000
_cell.angle_alpha   90.00
_cell.angle_beta   90.00
_cell.angle_gamma   90.00
#
_symmetry.space_group_name_H-M   'P 1'
#
loop_
_entity.id
_entity.type
_entity.pdbx_description
1 polymer ?
#
loop_
_entity_poly.entity_id
_entity_poly.type
_entity_poly.pdbx_seq_one_letter_code
_entity_poly.pdbx_strand_id
1 'polypeptide(L)'
;QLSQTRLAFLLQNAPPPAGSQLPTTSTRPIPRMTSLHADTLAMEPKTAREKQLFAALLDSEVRAQAQYSRVLELQAAAVLNQMYCDLLRKQLAHKEEEKGKGKGKGRLVGDGMPRLLTSDKFYERVVEFQAAQERVDREKAARKVARKDRDGVLVQWKEREAARKLRNVAIRDHNRKAVTDWEEAKKAAKAANKPFKDPKPKPQAIGSPEPKPSIVVEADAGSGEEFEGLDDDDDDDE
;
A
#
# COMPACT_ATOMS: atom_id res chain seq x y z
N GLN A 1 13.07 23.23 17.09
CA GLN A 1 12.57 21.85 17.00
C GLN A 1 11.53 21.64 15.90
N LEU A 2 10.78 22.66 15.44
CA LEU A 2 9.86 22.52 14.27
C LEU A 2 10.57 22.30 12.92
N SER A 3 11.80 22.80 12.75
CA SER A 3 12.61 22.67 11.53
C SER A 3 13.03 21.24 11.18
N GLN A 4 12.91 20.30 12.12
CA GLN A 4 13.23 18.87 11.91
C GLN A 4 11.98 18.02 11.63
N THR A 5 10.80 18.63 11.57
CA THR A 5 9.54 17.91 11.34
C THR A 5 9.13 17.98 9.86
N ARG A 6 8.16 17.14 9.45
CA ARG A 6 7.54 17.23 8.12
C ARG A 6 6.84 18.57 7.84
N LEU A 7 6.68 19.41 8.86
CA LEU A 7 6.11 20.77 8.79
C LEU A 7 7.17 21.87 8.66
N ALA A 8 8.44 21.53 8.45
CA ALA A 8 9.53 22.51 8.31
C ALA A 8 9.29 23.54 7.18
N PHE A 9 8.51 23.18 6.16
CA PHE A 9 8.14 24.07 5.06
C PHE A 9 7.33 25.29 5.53
N LEU A 10 6.62 25.22 6.66
CA LEU A 10 5.88 26.37 7.21
C LEU A 10 6.79 27.49 7.72
N LEU A 11 8.07 27.19 7.97
CA LEU A 11 9.07 28.16 8.42
C LEU A 11 9.90 28.72 7.26
N GLN A 12 9.75 28.18 6.05
CA GLN A 12 10.46 28.66 4.86
C GLN A 12 9.57 29.66 4.12
N ASN A 13 10.14 30.80 3.72
CA ASN A 13 9.46 31.79 2.86
C ASN A 13 9.28 31.32 1.40
N ALA A 14 9.35 30.01 1.16
CA ALA A 14 9.18 29.39 -0.14
C ALA A 14 7.86 28.60 -0.17
N PRO A 15 7.14 28.58 -1.30
CA PRO A 15 5.93 27.78 -1.43
C PRO A 15 6.27 26.29 -1.21
N PRO A 16 5.43 25.54 -0.48
CA PRO A 16 5.69 24.13 -0.21
C PRO A 16 5.73 23.33 -1.51
N PRO A 17 6.68 22.39 -1.68
CA PRO A 17 6.73 21.50 -2.83
C PRO A 17 5.50 20.60 -2.86
N ALA A 18 5.02 20.20 -4.05
CA ALA A 18 3.77 19.45 -4.19
C ALA A 18 3.74 18.12 -3.39
N GLY A 19 4.91 17.53 -3.11
CA GLY A 19 5.06 16.32 -2.30
C GLY A 19 5.01 16.52 -0.77
N SER A 20 4.88 17.75 -0.27
CA SER A 20 4.77 17.98 1.18
C SER A 20 3.43 17.47 1.71
N GLN A 21 3.46 16.59 2.72
CA GLN A 21 2.26 16.09 3.38
C GLN A 21 1.74 17.15 4.37
N LEU A 22 0.58 17.76 4.07
CA LEU A 22 -0.12 18.59 5.04
C LEU A 22 -0.83 17.70 6.07
N PRO A 23 -1.02 18.20 7.31
CA PRO A 23 -1.81 17.50 8.30
C PRO A 23 -3.25 17.32 7.80
N THR A 24 -3.68 16.06 7.69
CA THR A 24 -5.06 15.72 7.35
C THR A 24 -5.97 16.02 8.52
N THR A 25 -6.97 16.87 8.31
CA THR A 25 -8.03 17.07 9.29
C THR A 25 -8.95 15.86 9.29
N SER A 26 -8.88 15.03 10.33
CA SER A 26 -9.81 13.91 10.49
C SER A 26 -11.21 14.46 10.82
N THR A 27 -12.13 14.38 9.85
CA THR A 27 -13.53 14.72 10.09
C THR A 27 -14.24 13.52 10.69
N ARG A 28 -14.76 13.65 11.91
CA ARG A 28 -15.56 12.60 12.55
C ARG A 28 -16.99 12.64 12.03
N PRO A 29 -17.70 11.51 11.86
CA PRO A 29 -19.10 11.53 11.49
C PRO A 29 -19.91 12.32 12.53
N ILE A 30 -20.67 13.32 12.07
CA ILE A 30 -21.61 14.03 12.95
C ILE A 30 -22.83 13.12 13.10
N PRO A 31 -23.18 12.68 14.33
CA PRO A 31 -24.37 11.87 14.54
C PRO A 31 -25.61 12.68 14.15
N ARG A 32 -26.64 12.01 13.63
CA ARG A 32 -27.91 12.68 13.31
C ARG A 32 -28.46 13.35 14.57
N MET A 33 -28.80 14.63 14.47
CA MET A 33 -29.42 15.33 15.58
C MET A 33 -30.83 14.79 15.81
N THR A 34 -31.05 14.22 16.99
CA THR A 34 -32.38 13.87 17.51
C THR A 34 -32.72 14.88 18.59
N SER A 35 -33.94 15.41 18.58
CA SER A 35 -34.45 16.25 19.68
C SER A 35 -34.43 15.42 20.97
N LEU A 36 -33.46 15.67 21.84
CA LEU A 36 -33.29 14.95 23.11
C LEU A 36 -34.49 15.14 24.03
N HIS A 37 -35.21 16.25 23.82
CA HIS A 37 -36.28 16.71 24.68
C HIS A 37 -37.65 16.66 23.98
N ALA A 38 -37.81 15.84 22.93
CA ALA A 38 -39.07 15.76 22.17
C ALA A 38 -40.26 15.40 23.08
N ASP A 39 -40.10 14.39 23.93
CA ASP A 39 -41.14 13.93 24.86
C ASP A 39 -41.48 15.00 25.90
N THR A 40 -40.47 15.72 26.38
CA THR A 40 -40.67 16.82 27.34
C THR A 40 -41.36 18.03 26.72
N LEU A 41 -41.06 18.36 25.46
CA LEU A 41 -41.69 19.45 24.72
C LEU A 41 -43.15 19.13 24.33
N ALA A 42 -43.53 17.85 24.29
CA ALA A 42 -44.90 17.43 24.03
C ALA A 42 -45.84 17.54 25.24
N MET A 43 -45.30 17.74 26.45
CA MET A 43 -46.10 17.89 27.67
C MET A 43 -46.66 19.30 27.83
N GLU A 44 -47.89 19.43 28.33
CA GLU A 44 -48.48 20.72 28.66
C GLU A 44 -48.01 21.23 30.04
N PRO A 45 -47.39 22.42 30.13
CA PRO A 45 -46.95 22.99 31.40
C PRO A 45 -48.15 23.46 32.25
N LYS A 46 -48.23 22.98 33.48
CA LYS A 46 -49.32 23.26 34.44
C LYS A 46 -49.02 24.45 35.33
N THR A 47 -47.75 24.70 35.65
CA THR A 47 -47.34 25.79 36.54
C THR A 47 -46.65 26.94 35.79
N ALA A 48 -46.67 28.15 36.35
CA ALA A 48 -46.01 29.31 35.76
C ALA A 48 -44.48 29.12 35.64
N ARG A 49 -43.87 28.42 36.60
CA ARG A 49 -42.45 28.07 36.57
C ARG A 49 -42.12 27.10 35.45
N GLU A 50 -42.96 26.08 35.23
CA GLU A 50 -42.80 25.17 34.09
C GLU A 50 -42.83 25.93 32.77
N LYS A 51 -43.75 26.88 32.58
CA LYS A 51 -43.79 27.69 31.35
C LYS A 51 -42.46 28.41 31.07
N GLN A 52 -41.82 28.97 32.09
CA GLN A 52 -40.50 29.61 31.95
C GLN A 52 -39.40 28.60 31.59
N LEU A 53 -39.42 27.43 32.22
CA LEU A 53 -38.45 26.37 31.92
C LEU A 53 -38.63 25.82 30.50
N PHE A 54 -39.87 25.65 30.04
CA PHE A 54 -40.18 25.24 28.67
C PHE A 54 -39.69 26.27 27.64
N ALA A 55 -39.88 27.56 27.90
CA ALA A 55 -39.36 28.61 27.02
C ALA A 55 -37.82 28.56 26.94
N ALA A 56 -37.14 28.44 28.09
CA ALA A 56 -35.69 28.32 28.12
C ALA A 56 -35.18 27.04 27.42
N LEU A 57 -35.92 25.94 27.56
CA LEU A 57 -35.63 24.67 26.89
C LEU A 57 -35.77 24.79 25.37
N LEU A 58 -36.86 25.39 24.89
CA LEU A 58 -37.07 25.65 23.46
C LEU A 58 -35.95 26.53 22.88
N ASP A 59 -35.59 27.61 23.57
CA ASP A 59 -34.48 28.48 23.17
C ASP A 59 -33.13 27.74 23.15
N SER A 60 -32.92 26.79 24.05
CA SER A 60 -31.72 25.96 24.05
C SER A 60 -31.69 24.97 22.87
N GLU A 61 -32.82 24.34 22.55
CA GLU A 61 -32.96 23.42 21.40
C GLU A 61 -32.75 24.17 20.07
N VAL A 62 -33.35 25.35 19.90
CA VAL A 62 -33.13 26.19 18.70
C VAL A 62 -31.65 26.58 18.55
N ARG A 63 -30.98 26.93 19.65
CA ARG A 63 -29.54 27.23 19.63
C ARG A 63 -28.69 26.00 19.28
N ALA A 64 -29.01 24.84 19.84
CA ALA A 64 -28.34 23.59 19.52
C ALA A 64 -28.52 23.21 18.04
N GLN A 65 -29.73 23.34 17.51
CA GLN A 65 -30.04 23.14 16.08
C GLN A 65 -29.20 24.06 15.18
N ALA A 66 -29.13 25.34 15.51
CA ALA A 66 -28.33 26.30 14.75
C ALA A 66 -26.83 25.97 14.78
N GLN A 67 -26.31 25.57 15.95
CA GLN A 67 -24.92 25.15 16.09
C GLN A 67 -24.62 23.88 15.29
N TYR A 68 -25.51 22.90 15.34
CA TYR A 68 -25.37 21.66 14.59
C TYR A 68 -25.32 21.89 13.09
N SER A 69 -26.26 22.66 12.54
CA SER A 69 -26.28 23.01 11.11
C SER A 69 -24.99 23.71 10.70
N ARG A 70 -24.51 24.65 11.53
CA ARG A 70 -23.24 25.34 11.27
C ARG A 70 -22.03 24.40 11.30
N VAL A 71 -21.96 23.47 12.24
CA VAL A 71 -20.86 22.49 12.30
C VAL A 71 -20.91 21.56 11.09
N LEU A 72 -22.11 21.14 10.66
CA LEU A 72 -22.29 20.34 9.46
C LEU A 72 -21.80 21.06 8.20
N GLU A 73 -22.15 22.34 8.04
CA GLU A 73 -21.66 23.18 6.94
C GLU A 73 -20.14 23.33 6.96
N LEU A 74 -19.55 23.61 8.12
CA LEU A 74 -18.10 23.73 8.27
C LEU A 74 -17.39 22.42 7.94
N GLN A 75 -17.93 21.29 8.36
CA GLN A 75 -17.37 19.98 8.06
C GLN A 75 -17.48 19.65 6.57
N ALA A 76 -18.63 19.92 5.95
CA ALA A 76 -18.81 19.75 4.51
C ALA A 76 -17.81 20.62 3.71
N ALA A 77 -17.65 21.89 4.08
CA ALA A 77 -16.69 22.79 3.47
C ALA A 77 -15.24 22.30 3.66
N ALA A 78 -14.89 21.80 4.84
CA ALA A 78 -13.56 21.26 5.12
C ALA A 78 -13.25 20.04 4.24
N VAL A 79 -14.19 19.10 4.10
CA VAL A 79 -14.05 17.93 3.21
C VAL A 79 -13.85 18.37 1.76
N LEU A 80 -14.69 19.28 1.26
CA LEU A 80 -14.57 19.78 -0.12
C LEU A 80 -13.24 20.50 -0.37
N ASN A 81 -12.80 21.34 0.57
CA ASN A 81 -11.52 22.02 0.49
C ASN A 81 -10.36 21.04 0.50
N GLN A 82 -10.43 19.99 1.30
CA GLN A 82 -9.40 18.94 1.33
C GLN A 82 -9.34 18.22 -0.02
N MET A 83 -10.48 17.79 -0.56
CA MET A 83 -10.54 17.14 -1.87
C MET A 83 -9.99 18.04 -2.99
N TYR A 84 -10.34 19.33 -2.96
CA TYR A 84 -9.83 20.31 -3.92
C TYR A 84 -8.31 20.48 -3.81
N CYS A 85 -7.78 20.62 -2.58
CA CYS A 85 -6.34 20.71 -2.35
C CYS A 85 -5.61 19.47 -2.85
N ASP A 86 -6.17 18.28 -2.61
CA ASP A 86 -5.58 17.01 -3.03
C ASP A 86 -5.54 16.88 -4.56
N LEU A 87 -6.61 17.31 -5.24
CA LEU A 87 -6.64 17.37 -6.70
C LEU A 87 -5.58 18.34 -7.24
N LEU A 88 -5.50 19.54 -6.68
CA LEU A 88 -4.54 20.56 -7.09
C LEU A 88 -3.10 20.08 -6.89
N ARG A 89 -2.81 19.42 -5.77
CA ARG A 89 -1.49 18.82 -5.52
C ARG A 89 -1.13 17.76 -6.54
N LYS A 90 -2.06 16.85 -6.88
CA LYS A 90 -1.82 15.83 -7.91
C LYS A 90 -1.49 16.47 -9.26
N GLN A 91 -2.21 17.52 -9.64
CA GLN A 91 -1.93 18.26 -10.88
C GLN A 91 -0.58 18.98 -10.85
N LEU A 92 -0.22 19.59 -9.71
CA LEU A 92 1.08 20.24 -9.54
C LEU A 92 2.22 19.22 -9.56
N ALA A 93 2.09 18.11 -8.83
CA ALA A 93 3.07 17.02 -8.83
C ALA A 93 3.28 16.46 -10.24
N HIS A 94 2.22 16.23 -11.00
CA HIS A 94 2.32 15.79 -12.40
C HIS A 94 3.06 16.83 -13.26
N LYS A 95 2.76 18.13 -13.11
CA LYS A 95 3.44 19.19 -13.87
C LYS A 95 4.91 19.35 -13.48
N GLU A 96 5.23 19.20 -12.20
CA GLU A 96 6.60 19.22 -11.69
C GLU A 96 7.38 18.01 -12.20
N GLU A 97 6.75 16.84 -12.21
CA GLU A 97 7.34 15.60 -12.74
C GLU A 97 7.57 15.71 -14.26
N GLU A 98 6.61 16.22 -15.03
CA GLU A 98 6.78 16.47 -16.46
C GLU A 98 7.88 17.49 -16.76
N LYS A 99 8.10 18.46 -15.87
CA LYS A 99 9.23 19.40 -15.98
C LYS A 99 10.57 18.77 -15.56
N GLY A 100 10.55 17.89 -14.57
CA GLY A 100 11.73 17.19 -14.03
C GLY A 100 12.20 16.03 -14.90
N LYS A 101 11.28 15.36 -15.60
CA LYS A 101 11.54 14.45 -16.72
C LYS A 101 12.04 15.28 -17.89
N GLY A 102 13.30 15.73 -17.81
CA GLY A 102 13.92 16.66 -18.75
C GLY A 102 13.49 16.35 -20.20
N LYS A 103 13.09 17.42 -20.92
CA LYS A 103 12.56 17.41 -22.30
C LYS A 103 12.82 16.07 -23.00
N GLY A 104 11.82 15.20 -22.98
CA GLY A 104 11.95 13.83 -23.47
C GLY A 104 12.68 13.79 -24.82
N LYS A 105 13.55 12.78 -25.00
CA LYS A 105 14.43 12.54 -26.17
C LYS A 105 14.17 13.57 -27.26
N GLY A 106 14.87 14.69 -27.15
CA GLY A 106 14.55 15.90 -27.91
C GLY A 106 14.33 15.58 -29.38
N ARG A 107 13.39 16.30 -30.01
CA ARG A 107 13.35 16.35 -31.48
C ARG A 107 14.76 16.69 -31.97
N LEU A 108 15.19 16.07 -33.07
CA LEU A 108 16.48 16.34 -33.71
C LEU A 108 16.78 17.86 -33.85
N VAL A 109 15.70 18.65 -33.97
CA VAL A 109 15.70 20.11 -33.99
C VAL A 109 14.90 20.62 -32.78
N GLY A 110 15.50 20.59 -31.59
CA GLY A 110 14.87 21.01 -30.34
C GLY A 110 14.85 22.52 -30.08
N ASP A 111 15.51 23.29 -30.95
CA ASP A 111 15.66 24.75 -30.88
C ASP A 111 14.59 25.52 -31.66
N GLY A 112 13.78 24.82 -32.47
CA GLY A 112 12.66 25.44 -33.23
C GLY A 112 13.08 26.39 -34.34
N MET A 113 14.38 26.51 -34.64
CA MET A 113 14.87 27.34 -35.73
C MET A 113 14.86 26.58 -37.06
N PRO A 114 14.48 27.22 -38.18
CA PRO A 114 14.57 26.61 -39.51
C PRO A 114 16.03 26.26 -39.81
N ARG A 115 16.31 24.99 -40.09
CA ARG A 115 17.64 24.52 -40.50
C ARG A 115 17.56 23.99 -41.92
N LEU A 116 18.57 24.34 -42.72
CA LEU A 116 18.66 23.86 -44.10
C LEU A 116 19.01 22.36 -44.08
N LEU A 117 18.08 21.52 -44.55
CA LEU A 117 18.16 20.06 -44.53
C LEU A 117 19.30 19.50 -45.41
N THR A 118 19.88 20.31 -46.28
CA THR A 118 20.98 19.92 -47.19
C THR A 118 22.37 20.20 -46.64
N SER A 119 22.49 20.75 -45.43
CA SER A 119 23.80 20.96 -44.82
C SER A 119 24.40 19.64 -44.33
N ASP A 120 25.68 19.38 -44.62
CA ASP A 120 26.40 18.18 -44.15
C ASP A 120 26.31 18.02 -42.63
N LYS A 121 26.35 19.14 -41.90
CA LYS A 121 26.19 19.19 -40.44
C LYS A 121 24.82 18.68 -39.97
N PHE A 122 23.76 18.90 -40.74
CA PHE A 122 22.44 18.35 -40.41
C PHE A 122 22.42 16.84 -40.64
N TYR A 123 23.00 16.37 -41.75
CA TYR A 123 23.11 14.95 -42.05
C TYR A 123 23.89 14.19 -40.96
N GLU A 124 25.06 14.68 -40.55
CA GLU A 124 25.84 14.11 -39.46
C GLU A 124 25.02 13.97 -38.16
N ARG A 125 24.24 15.01 -37.80
CA ARG A 125 23.38 14.94 -36.62
C ARG A 125 22.22 13.96 -36.76
N VAL A 126 21.64 13.81 -37.94
CA VAL A 126 20.62 12.77 -38.19
C VAL A 126 21.21 11.39 -37.95
N VAL A 127 22.42 11.14 -38.47
CA VAL A 127 23.12 9.85 -38.32
C VAL A 127 23.45 9.58 -36.85
N GLU A 128 24.00 10.56 -36.14
CA GLU A 128 24.28 10.43 -34.70
C GLU A 128 23.02 10.16 -33.87
N PHE A 129 21.92 10.85 -34.19
CA PHE A 129 20.64 10.67 -33.51
C PHE A 129 20.05 9.28 -33.77
N GLN A 130 20.09 8.79 -35.00
CA GLN A 130 19.66 7.44 -35.35
C GLN A 130 20.50 6.38 -34.65
N ALA A 131 21.83 6.51 -34.69
CA ALA A 131 22.74 5.58 -34.01
C ALA A 131 22.53 5.57 -32.48
N ALA A 132 22.27 6.74 -31.88
CA ALA A 132 21.94 6.84 -30.47
C ALA A 132 20.59 6.19 -30.15
N GLN A 133 19.58 6.37 -31.00
CA GLN A 133 18.26 5.76 -30.83
C GLN A 133 18.35 4.23 -30.93
N GLU A 134 19.06 3.71 -31.94
CA GLU A 134 19.31 2.27 -32.10
C GLU A 134 20.08 1.67 -30.94
N ARG A 135 21.04 2.39 -30.34
CA ARG A 135 21.74 1.94 -29.13
C ARG A 135 20.78 1.79 -27.96
N VAL A 136 19.91 2.78 -27.73
CA VAL A 136 18.92 2.71 -26.64
C VAL A 136 17.92 1.59 -26.89
N ASP A 137 17.45 1.40 -28.13
CA ASP A 137 16.47 0.36 -28.44
C ASP A 137 17.07 -1.05 -28.32
N ARG A 138 18.35 -1.22 -28.71
CA ARG A 138 19.10 -2.46 -28.45
C ARG A 138 19.27 -2.73 -26.95
N GLU A 139 19.61 -1.72 -26.17
CA GLU A 139 19.75 -1.87 -24.72
C GLU A 139 18.42 -2.23 -24.05
N LYS A 140 17.32 -1.59 -24.45
CA LYS A 140 15.97 -1.96 -23.99
C LYS A 140 15.60 -3.38 -24.37
N ALA A 141 15.91 -3.81 -25.59
CA ALA A 141 15.67 -5.18 -26.04
C ALA A 141 16.49 -6.18 -25.21
N ALA A 142 17.77 -5.91 -24.97
CA ALA A 142 18.63 -6.73 -24.13
C ALA A 142 18.10 -6.83 -22.69
N ARG A 143 17.68 -5.71 -22.09
CA ARG A 143 17.03 -5.69 -20.76
C ARG A 143 15.75 -6.52 -20.73
N LYS A 144 14.94 -6.50 -21.80
CA LYS A 144 13.72 -7.30 -21.89
C LYS A 144 14.01 -8.80 -21.97
N VAL A 145 15.04 -9.20 -22.71
CA VAL A 145 15.48 -10.61 -22.78
C VAL A 145 15.97 -11.07 -21.40
N ALA A 146 16.87 -10.31 -20.77
CA ALA A 146 17.38 -10.63 -19.43
C ALA A 146 16.28 -10.79 -18.37
N ARG A 147 15.23 -9.95 -18.43
CA ARG A 147 14.05 -10.10 -17.56
C ARG A 147 13.33 -11.42 -17.80
N LYS A 148 13.08 -11.80 -19.05
CA LYS A 148 12.40 -13.07 -19.38
C LYS A 148 13.21 -14.27 -18.91
N ASP A 149 14.53 -14.25 -19.11
CA ASP A 149 15.39 -15.34 -18.69
C ASP A 149 15.36 -15.49 -17.15
N ARG A 150 15.44 -14.36 -16.43
CA ARG A 150 15.28 -14.33 -14.97
C ARG A 150 13.94 -14.90 -14.54
N ASP A 151 12.85 -14.44 -15.15
CA ASP A 151 11.51 -14.84 -14.76
C ASP A 151 11.32 -16.36 -15.02
N GLY A 152 11.91 -16.89 -16.10
CA GLY A 152 11.97 -18.33 -16.36
C GLY A 152 12.71 -19.12 -15.27
N VAL A 153 13.88 -18.64 -14.83
CA VAL A 153 14.65 -19.26 -13.72
C VAL A 153 13.85 -19.25 -12.41
N LEU A 154 13.16 -18.14 -12.12
CA LEU A 154 12.34 -18.01 -10.92
C LEU A 154 11.12 -18.96 -10.94
N VAL A 155 10.48 -19.14 -12.09
CA VAL A 155 9.36 -20.09 -12.24
C VAL A 155 9.83 -21.52 -11.92
N GLN A 156 10.94 -21.96 -12.51
CA GLN A 156 11.50 -23.29 -12.24
C GLN A 156 11.90 -23.50 -10.78
N TRP A 157 12.40 -22.46 -10.12
CA TRP A 157 12.69 -22.51 -8.69
C TRP A 157 11.41 -22.63 -7.85
N LYS A 158 10.35 -21.87 -8.18
CA LYS A 158 9.06 -21.94 -7.49
C LYS A 158 8.43 -23.33 -7.60
N GLU A 159 8.48 -23.95 -8.77
CA GLU A 159 7.95 -25.32 -8.98
C GLU A 159 8.69 -26.34 -8.11
N ARG A 160 10.02 -26.25 -8.04
CA ARG A 160 10.83 -27.12 -7.17
C ARG A 160 10.54 -26.92 -5.69
N GLU A 161 10.41 -25.66 -5.25
CA GLU A 161 10.04 -25.34 -3.87
C GLU A 161 8.64 -25.84 -3.52
N ALA A 162 7.66 -25.70 -4.41
CA ALA A 162 6.31 -26.23 -4.20
C ALA A 162 6.34 -27.76 -4.06
N ALA A 163 7.06 -28.46 -4.95
CA ALA A 163 7.22 -29.91 -4.88
C ALA A 163 7.95 -30.35 -3.59
N ARG A 164 8.94 -29.60 -3.13
CA ARG A 164 9.62 -29.84 -1.84
C ARG A 164 8.65 -29.68 -0.66
N LYS A 165 7.87 -28.59 -0.63
CA LYS A 165 6.87 -28.35 0.42
C LYS A 165 5.84 -29.49 0.50
N LEU A 166 5.29 -29.93 -0.64
CA LEU A 166 4.36 -31.06 -0.69
C LEU A 166 4.98 -32.36 -0.13
N ARG A 167 6.22 -32.69 -0.53
CA ARG A 167 6.93 -33.85 0.03
C ARG A 167 7.14 -33.73 1.54
N ASN A 168 7.48 -32.54 2.01
CA ASN A 168 7.71 -32.30 3.43
C ASN A 168 6.42 -32.42 4.26
N VAL A 169 5.27 -31.99 3.73
CA VAL A 169 3.96 -32.23 4.34
C VAL A 169 3.68 -33.73 4.46
N ALA A 170 3.85 -34.49 3.37
CA ALA A 170 3.65 -35.94 3.41
C ALA A 170 4.58 -36.66 4.41
N ILE A 171 5.84 -36.23 4.53
CA ILE A 171 6.79 -36.76 5.52
C ILE A 171 6.34 -36.42 6.95
N ARG A 172 5.88 -35.19 7.20
CA ARG A 172 5.33 -34.78 8.50
C ARG A 172 4.10 -35.59 8.88
N ASP A 173 3.18 -35.80 7.93
CA ASP A 173 1.99 -36.63 8.15
C ASP A 173 2.34 -38.07 8.47
N HIS A 174 3.28 -38.66 7.73
CA HIS A 174 3.76 -40.01 8.00
C HIS A 174 4.40 -40.10 9.40
N ASN A 175 5.27 -39.15 9.75
CA ASN A 175 5.91 -39.11 11.07
C ASN A 175 4.88 -38.95 12.20
N ARG A 176 3.86 -38.09 12.00
CA ARG A 176 2.76 -37.87 12.95
C ARG A 176 1.95 -39.16 13.15
N LYS A 177 1.52 -39.80 12.06
CA LYS A 177 0.81 -41.09 12.11
C LYS A 177 1.61 -42.19 12.82
N ALA A 178 2.90 -42.31 12.50
CA ALA A 178 3.75 -43.30 13.16
C ALA A 178 3.83 -43.06 14.69
N VAL A 179 3.90 -41.79 15.12
CA VAL A 179 3.90 -41.44 16.54
C VAL A 179 2.55 -41.72 17.19
N THR A 180 1.43 -41.39 16.55
CA THR A 180 0.08 -41.67 17.09
C THR A 180 -0.16 -43.17 17.24
N ASP A 181 0.18 -43.97 16.22
CA ASP A 181 0.02 -45.42 16.25
C ASP A 181 0.87 -46.05 17.37
N TRP A 182 2.07 -45.52 17.58
CA TRP A 182 2.94 -45.94 18.68
C TRP A 182 2.37 -45.56 20.05
N GLU A 183 1.78 -44.38 20.21
CA GLU A 183 1.13 -43.94 21.46
C GLU A 183 -0.12 -44.77 21.77
N GLU A 184 -0.92 -45.10 20.76
CA GLU A 184 -2.07 -45.99 20.88
C GLU A 184 -1.65 -47.41 21.29
N ALA A 185 -0.64 -47.96 20.63
CA ALA A 185 -0.08 -49.28 20.97
C ALA A 185 0.48 -49.30 22.41
N LYS A 186 1.18 -48.24 22.81
CA LYS A 186 1.68 -48.07 24.18
C LYS A 186 0.55 -47.99 25.20
N LYS A 187 -0.52 -47.24 24.89
CA LYS A 187 -1.71 -47.11 25.75
C LYS A 187 -2.45 -48.44 25.88
N ALA A 188 -2.61 -49.20 24.80
CA ALA A 188 -3.21 -50.53 24.79
C ALA A 188 -2.40 -51.54 25.61
N ALA A 189 -1.07 -51.55 25.47
CA ALA A 189 -0.18 -52.40 26.27
C ALA A 189 -0.26 -52.06 27.77
N LYS A 190 -0.33 -50.76 28.12
CA LYS A 190 -0.54 -50.30 29.50
C LYS A 190 -1.89 -50.77 30.04
N ALA A 191 -2.98 -50.65 29.28
CA ALA A 191 -4.31 -51.10 29.67
C ALA A 191 -4.36 -52.63 29.91
N ALA A 192 -3.58 -53.39 29.15
CA ALA A 192 -3.44 -54.84 29.30
C ALA A 192 -2.43 -55.28 30.37
N ASN A 193 -1.82 -54.34 31.13
CA ASN A 193 -0.73 -54.59 32.08
C ASN A 193 0.46 -55.39 31.49
N LYS A 194 0.75 -55.19 30.20
CA LYS A 194 1.88 -55.82 29.52
C LYS A 194 3.03 -54.80 29.36
N PRO A 195 4.30 -55.23 29.50
CA PRO A 195 5.44 -54.35 29.25
C PRO A 195 5.51 -54.01 27.75
N PHE A 196 5.57 -52.72 27.43
CA PHE A 196 5.73 -52.20 26.07
C PHE A 196 7.21 -51.91 25.81
N LYS A 197 7.81 -52.57 24.81
CA LYS A 197 9.26 -52.51 24.53
C LYS A 197 9.61 -51.82 23.21
N ASP A 198 8.60 -51.48 22.41
CA ASP A 198 8.85 -50.88 21.10
C ASP A 198 9.35 -49.44 21.26
N PRO A 199 10.49 -49.09 20.66
CA PRO A 199 11.04 -47.75 20.75
C PRO A 199 10.15 -46.75 20.00
N LYS A 200 10.13 -45.49 20.46
CA LYS A 200 9.42 -44.42 19.75
C LYS A 200 9.96 -44.30 18.32
N PRO A 201 9.10 -44.24 17.29
CA PRO A 201 9.56 -44.14 15.90
C PRO A 201 10.41 -42.88 15.72
N LYS A 202 11.49 -43.02 14.96
CA LYS A 202 12.37 -41.90 14.62
C LYS A 202 11.77 -41.14 13.43
N PRO A 203 11.68 -39.81 13.49
CA PRO A 203 11.14 -39.02 12.39
C PRO A 203 12.03 -39.15 11.16
N GLN A 204 11.41 -39.31 9.99
CA GLN A 204 12.11 -39.18 8.71
C GLN A 204 12.57 -37.73 8.49
N ALA A 205 13.76 -37.58 7.90
CA ALA A 205 14.36 -36.27 7.66
C ALA A 205 13.60 -35.47 6.60
N ILE A 206 13.43 -34.17 6.86
CA ILE A 206 12.73 -33.23 5.99
C ILE A 206 13.76 -32.49 5.12
N GLY A 207 13.43 -32.23 3.86
CA GLY A 207 14.32 -31.53 2.93
C GLY A 207 14.43 -30.03 3.23
N SER A 208 15.67 -29.52 3.34
CA SER A 208 15.97 -28.09 3.54
C SER A 208 15.59 -27.23 2.32
N PRO A 209 15.31 -25.93 2.50
CA PRO A 209 15.00 -25.02 1.40
C PRO A 209 16.14 -24.91 0.39
N GLU A 210 15.81 -24.89 -0.91
CA GLU A 210 16.79 -24.57 -1.95
C GLU A 210 17.07 -23.07 -1.95
N PRO A 211 18.34 -22.62 -2.02
CA PRO A 211 18.65 -21.20 -2.03
C PRO A 211 17.97 -20.54 -3.22
N LYS A 212 17.29 -19.41 -2.96
CA LYS A 212 16.70 -18.62 -4.03
C LYS A 212 17.83 -18.14 -4.96
N PRO A 213 17.69 -18.28 -6.29
CA PRO A 213 18.70 -17.82 -7.22
C PRO A 213 18.95 -16.32 -7.00
N SER A 214 20.11 -15.99 -6.44
CA SER A 214 20.58 -14.62 -6.27
C SER A 214 21.12 -14.13 -7.61
N ILE A 215 20.51 -13.10 -8.15
CA ILE A 215 20.92 -12.51 -9.41
C ILE A 215 21.53 -11.17 -9.04
N VAL A 216 22.81 -11.00 -9.33
CA VAL A 216 23.54 -9.75 -9.14
C VAL A 216 22.81 -8.69 -9.94
N VAL A 217 22.15 -7.78 -9.23
CA VAL A 217 21.64 -6.54 -9.78
C VAL A 217 22.86 -5.66 -9.97
N GLU A 218 23.41 -5.59 -11.19
CA GLU A 218 24.20 -4.41 -11.51
C GLU A 218 23.24 -3.22 -11.44
N ALA A 219 23.45 -2.43 -10.38
CA ALA A 219 22.63 -1.29 -10.05
C ALA A 219 22.72 -0.25 -11.16
N ASP A 220 21.59 0.08 -11.78
CA ASP A 220 21.38 1.44 -12.29
C ASP A 220 19.92 1.86 -12.13
N ALA A 221 19.77 3.13 -11.77
CA ALA A 221 18.70 3.69 -10.96
C ALA A 221 17.35 3.84 -11.69
N GLY A 222 16.27 3.69 -10.92
CA GLY A 222 14.98 4.30 -11.23
C GLY A 222 13.97 3.39 -11.93
N SER A 223 13.30 2.54 -11.16
CA SER A 223 11.87 2.23 -11.36
C SER A 223 11.41 1.44 -10.14
N GLY A 224 10.88 2.14 -9.14
CA GLY A 224 10.15 1.50 -8.06
C GLY A 224 8.84 0.95 -8.60
N GLU A 225 8.64 -0.35 -8.47
CA GLU A 225 7.31 -0.94 -8.37
C GLU A 225 7.36 -1.90 -7.18
N GLU A 226 6.58 -1.53 -6.15
CA GLU A 226 6.25 -2.35 -5.00
C GLU A 226 5.75 -3.70 -5.51
N PHE A 227 6.48 -4.76 -5.18
CA PHE A 227 5.95 -6.11 -5.25
C PHE A 227 5.02 -6.25 -4.04
N GLU A 228 3.71 -6.23 -4.30
CA GLU A 228 2.68 -6.55 -3.31
C GLU A 228 3.00 -7.93 -2.70
N GLY A 229 3.49 -7.90 -1.46
CA GLY A 229 3.51 -9.06 -0.59
C GLY A 229 2.07 -9.42 -0.28
N LEU A 230 1.57 -10.44 -0.97
CA LEU A 230 0.51 -11.28 -0.44
C LEU A 230 1.11 -11.99 0.77
N ASP A 231 0.93 -11.39 1.94
CA ASP A 231 1.01 -12.05 3.23
C ASP A 231 -0.11 -13.11 3.26
N ASP A 232 0.18 -14.30 2.74
CA ASP A 232 -0.43 -15.54 3.20
C ASP A 232 0.44 -16.04 4.37
N ASP A 233 0.36 -15.31 5.50
CA ASP A 233 0.61 -15.92 6.80
C ASP A 233 -0.67 -16.70 7.14
N ASP A 234 -0.76 -17.90 6.58
CA ASP A 234 -1.61 -18.95 7.14
C ASP A 234 -1.02 -19.29 8.51
N ASP A 235 -1.75 -18.84 9.54
CA ASP A 235 -1.74 -19.38 10.89
C ASP A 235 -1.74 -20.90 10.82
N ASP A 236 -0.68 -21.52 11.32
CA ASP A 236 -0.71 -22.91 11.79
C ASP A 236 -0.03 -22.94 13.17
N ASP A 237 -0.82 -22.53 14.16
CA ASP A 237 -0.74 -23.03 15.53
C ASP A 237 -1.18 -24.51 15.52
N GLU A 238 -0.24 -25.43 15.76
CA GLU A 238 -0.34 -26.60 16.69
C GLU A 238 0.91 -27.50 16.63
#